data_AF-A0A951Q591-F1
#
_entry.id   AF-A0A951Q591-F1
#
_cell.length_a   1.000
_cell.length_b   1.000
_cell.length_c   1.000
_cell.angle_alpha   90.00
_cell.angle_beta   90.00
_cell.angle_gamma   90.00
#
_symmetry.space_group_name_H-M   'P 1'
#
loop_
_entity.id
_entity.type
_entity.pdbx_description
1 polymer ?
#
loop_
_entity_poly.entity_id
_entity_poly.type
_entity_poly.pdbx_seq_one_letter_code
_entity_poly.pdbx_strand_id
1 'polypeptide(L)' 'MNTDNTMSGRVNVVLTDEVYELVKNLAGTERRSQSQTAAILIEEALEARKLLQRPPSPDQGKGAA' A
#
# COMPACT_ATOMS: atom_id res chain seq x y z
N MET A 1 -1.22 -25.97 7.50
CA MET A 1 -0.92 -24.52 7.62
C MET A 1 -0.49 -24.07 6.23
N ASN A 2 -1.38 -23.44 5.46
CA ASN A 2 -0.98 -22.85 4.19
C ASN A 2 -0.27 -21.53 4.51
N THR A 3 1.06 -21.55 4.44
CA THR A 3 1.84 -20.33 4.26
C THR A 3 1.64 -19.90 2.82
N ASP A 4 0.58 -19.12 2.59
CA ASP A 4 0.54 -18.20 1.46
C ASP A 4 1.76 -17.29 1.61
N ASN A 5 2.85 -17.73 0.97
CA ASN A 5 4.09 -17.01 0.87
C ASN A 5 3.79 -15.82 -0.04
N THR A 6 3.21 -14.76 0.51
CA THR A 6 2.97 -13.50 -0.18
C THR A 6 4.33 -13.00 -0.63
N MET A 7 4.72 -13.34 -1.86
CA MET A 7 6.03 -13.00 -2.41
C MET A 7 6.10 -11.48 -2.56
N SER A 8 6.67 -10.80 -1.58
CA SER A 8 7.00 -9.38 -1.68
C SER A 8 8.13 -9.22 -2.68
N GLY A 9 7.82 -8.63 -3.84
CA GLY A 9 8.80 -8.23 -4.84
C GLY A 9 9.46 -6.89 -4.46
N ARG A 10 10.75 -6.75 -4.73
CA ARG A 10 11.45 -5.46 -4.61
C ARG A 10 11.52 -4.79 -5.97
N VAL A 11 11.14 -3.52 -6.03
CA VAL A 11 11.29 -2.66 -7.23
C VAL A 11 12.16 -1.47 -6.84
N ASN A 12 13.19 -1.19 -7.64
CA ASN A 12 14.00 0.03 -7.51
C ASN A 12 13.43 1.08 -8.46
N VAL A 13 13.14 2.27 -7.94
CA VAL A 13 12.58 3.38 -8.72
C VAL A 13 13.38 4.65 -8.46
N VAL A 14 13.50 5.49 -9.48
CA VAL A 14 14.00 6.86 -9.34
C VAL A 14 12.78 7.78 -9.40
N LEU A 15 12.56 8.54 -8.33
CA LEU A 15 11.48 9.52 -8.25
C LEU A 15 12.02 10.89 -8.68
N THR A 16 11.14 11.74 -9.22
CA THR A 16 11.46 13.16 -9.38
C THR A 16 11.56 13.81 -7.99
N ASP A 17 12.36 14.87 -7.88
CA ASP A 17 12.61 15.55 -6.60
C ASP A 17 11.31 15.97 -5.88
N GLU A 18 10.35 16.51 -6.63
CA GLU A 18 9.04 16.90 -6.12
C GLU A 18 8.29 15.71 -5.51
N VAL A 19 8.20 14.58 -6.22
CA VAL A 19 7.49 13.39 -5.75
C VAL A 19 8.21 12.78 -4.55
N TYR A 20 9.55 12.77 -4.56
CA TYR A 20 10.35 12.27 -3.45
C TYR A 20 10.09 13.05 -2.16
N GLU A 21 10.13 14.39 -2.21
CA GLU A 21 9.90 15.22 -1.03
C GLU A 21 8.45 15.12 -0.53
N LEU A 22 7.47 15.01 -1.43
CA LEU A 22 6.07 14.78 -1.04
C LEU A 22 5.89 13.44 -0.31
N VAL A 23 6.43 12.34 -0.84
CA VAL A 23 6.35 11.01 -0.21
C VAL A 23 7.05 11.02 1.15
N LYS A 24 8.22 11.66 1.24
CA LYS A 24 8.98 11.80 2.49
C LYS A 24 8.21 12.55 3.57
N ASN A 25 7.58 13.67 3.22
CA ASN A 25 6.79 14.47 4.16
C ASN A 25 5.51 13.75 4.58
N LEU A 26 4.84 13.08 3.65
CA LEU A 26 3.64 12.30 3.93
C LEU A 26 3.94 11.14 4.89
N ALA A 27 5.02 10.39 4.65
CA ALA A 27 5.45 9.31 5.53
C ALA A 27 5.69 9.80 6.97
N GLY A 28 6.32 10.98 7.12
CA GLY A 28 6.51 11.62 8.42
C GLY A 28 5.19 11.99 9.10
N THR A 29 4.23 12.54 8.35
CA THR A 29 2.91 12.94 8.85
C THR A 29 2.08 11.73 9.29
N GLU A 30 2.13 10.63 8.54
CA GLU A 30 1.39 9.40 8.81
C GLU A 30 2.07 8.49 9.85
N ARG A 31 3.26 8.87 10.34
CA ARG A 31 4.11 8.04 11.22
C ARG A 31 4.40 6.64 10.63
N ARG A 32 4.67 6.59 9.33
CA ARG A 32 5.01 5.37 8.57
C ARG A 32 6.40 5.48 7.96
N SER A 33 6.97 4.35 7.52
CA SER A 33 8.20 4.40 6.73
C SER A 33 7.91 4.92 5.31
N GLN A 34 8.90 5.58 4.70
CA GLN A 34 8.77 6.05 3.32
C GLN A 34 8.45 4.91 2.34
N SER A 35 9.07 3.75 2.52
CA SER A 35 8.82 2.57 1.68
C SER A 35 7.40 2.05 1.82
N GLN A 36 6.84 2.07 3.03
CA GLN A 36 5.46 1.66 3.28
C GLN A 36 4.48 2.67 2.67
N THR A 37 4.69 3.97 2.88
CA THR A 37 3.86 5.02 2.25
C THR A 37 3.92 4.93 0.73
N ALA A 38 5.10 4.73 0.13
CA ALA A 38 5.22 4.55 -1.31
C ALA A 38 4.45 3.31 -1.82
N ALA A 39 4.54 2.19 -1.11
CA ALA A 39 3.79 0.98 -1.47
C ALA A 39 2.26 1.22 -1.42
N ILE A 40 1.77 1.88 -0.37
CA ILE A 40 0.35 2.23 -0.21
C ILE A 40 -0.12 3.12 -1.38
N LEU A 41 0.63 4.17 -1.69
CA LEU A 41 0.28 5.07 -2.80
C LEU A 41 0.25 4.35 -4.16
N ILE A 42 1.14 3.38 -4.37
CA ILE A 42 1.13 2.54 -5.57
C ILE A 42 -0.13 1.67 -5.60
N GLU A 43 -0.48 1.02 -4.49
CA GLU A 43 -1.69 0.21 -4.39
C GLU A 43 -2.95 1.05 -4.65
N GLU A 44 -3.07 2.21 -4.01
CA GLU A 44 -4.19 3.15 -4.21
C GLU A 44 -4.29 3.61 -5.67
N ALA A 45 -3.16 3.90 -6.33
CA ALA A 45 -3.15 4.27 -7.74
C ALA A 45 -3.59 3.11 -8.65
N LEU A 46 -3.25 1.86 -8.31
CA LEU A 46 -3.68 0.67 -9.06
C LEU A 46 -5.17 0.37 -8.83
N GLU A 47 -5.68 0.59 -7.62
CA GLU A 47 -7.12 0.51 -7.30
C GLU A 47 -7.92 1.57 -8.06
N ALA A 48 -7.45 2.83 -8.08
CA ALA A 48 -8.08 3.91 -8.83
C ALA A 48 -8.16 3.61 -10.34
N ARG A 49 -7.21 2.81 -10.86
CA ARG A 49 -7.19 2.32 -12.24
C ARG A 49 -8.00 1.03 -12.46
N LYS A 50 -8.62 0.48 -11.41
CA LYS A 50 -9.35 -0.80 -11.41
C LYS A 50 -8.48 -1.99 -11.80
N LEU A 51 -7.16 -1.87 -11.63
CA LEU A 51 -6.18 -2.92 -11.93
C LEU A 51 -5.91 -3.80 -10.71
N LEU A 52 -6.05 -3.22 -9.51
CA LEU A 52 -6.01 -3.96 -8.26
C LEU A 52 -7.43 -4.03 -7.70
N GLN A 53 -8.00 -5.23 -7.64
CA GLN A 53 -9.25 -5.50 -6.95
C GLN A 53 -8.91 -6.07 -5.57
N ARG A 54 -9.03 -5.28 -4.51
CA ARG A 54 -8.99 -5.84 -3.16
C ARG A 54 -10.27 -6.67 -2.95
N PRO A 55 -10.16 -7.97 -2.64
CA PRO A 55 -11.33 -8.70 -2.16
C PRO A 55 -11.83 -8.02 -0.87
N PRO A 56 -13.14 -8.01 -0.62
CA PRO A 56 -13.66 -7.49 0.64
C PRO A 56 -12.99 -8.24 1.79
N SER A 57 -12.40 -7.50 2.74
CA SER A 57 -11.80 -8.10 3.93
C SER A 57 -12.84 -9.01 4.62
N PRO A 58 -12.51 -10.27 4.94
CA PRO A 58 -13.46 -11.23 5.51
C PRO A 58 -13.86 -10.96 6.97
N ASP A 59 -13.75 -9.72 7.45
CA ASP A 59 -14.01 -9.35 8.85
C ASP A 59 -14.98 -8.15 8.98
N GLN A 60 -16.13 -8.23 8.31
CA GLN A 60 -17.32 -7.45 8.65
C GLN A 60 -18.55 -8.36 8.74
N GLY A 61 -18.38 -9.50 9.42
CA GLY A 61 -19.40 -10.53 9.53
C GLY A 61 -19.35 -11.30 10.85
N LYS A 62 -19.09 -10.63 11.98
CA LYS A 62 -19.34 -11.23 13.30
C LYS A 62 -19.58 -10.17 14.36
N GLY A 63 -20.85 -9.90 14.63
CA GLY A 63 -21.26 -9.01 15.72
C GLY A 63 -22.69 -8.48 15.62
N ALA A 64 -23.64 -9.29 15.13
CA ALA A 64 -25.06 -9.05 15.36
C ALA A 64 -25.64 -10.33 15.98
N ALA A 65 -25.73 -10.33 17.32
CA ALA A 65 -26.61 -11.17 18.13
C ALA A 65 -26.69 -10.54 19.53
#